data_AF-A0A504YEW0-F1
#
_entry.id   AF-A0A504YEW0-F1
#
_cell.length_a   1.000
_cell.length_b   1.000
_cell.length_c   1.000
_cell.angle_alpha   90.00
_cell.angle_beta   90.00
_cell.angle_gamma   90.00
#
_symmetry.space_group_name_H-M   'P 1'
#
loop_
_entity.id
_entity.type
_entity.pdbx_description
1 polymer ?
#
loop_
_entity_poly.entity_id
_entity_poly.type
_entity_poly.pdbx_seq_one_letter_code
_entity_poly.pdbx_strand_id
1 'polypeptide(L)'
;MVALEFISQLDKLRFVDSVGLDDFADRCSYMLSFALLVICFTIVTLKSYVFEPMSCYVPTTFSGSNLGPYINAFCWINGTTPMSADTDRLDDQEYWNSLEDKKISEFFSRLTDSVSHIPSLFCS
;
A
#
# COMPACT_ATOMS: atom_id res chain seq x y z
N MET A 1 9.00 -14.18 -18.74
CA MET A 1 7.99 -15.22 -19.02
C MET A 1 6.60 -14.74 -18.60
N VAL A 2 6.45 -14.16 -17.40
CA VAL A 2 5.17 -13.60 -16.88
C VAL A 2 4.62 -12.39 -17.66
N ALA A 3 5.47 -11.47 -18.12
CA ALA A 3 5.02 -10.24 -18.78
C ALA A 3 4.28 -10.48 -20.11
N LEU A 4 4.68 -11.50 -20.87
CA LEU A 4 4.03 -11.84 -22.15
C LEU A 4 2.66 -12.48 -21.92
N GLU A 5 2.52 -13.30 -20.88
CA GLU A 5 1.22 -13.87 -20.48
C GLU A 5 0.26 -12.75 -20.06
N PHE A 6 0.75 -11.78 -19.27
CA PHE A 6 -0.03 -10.62 -18.84
C PHE A 6 -0.51 -9.77 -20.04
N ILE A 7 0.37 -9.52 -21.02
CA ILE A 7 0.00 -8.79 -22.24
C ILE A 7 -1.05 -9.54 -23.06
N SER A 8 -0.97 -10.88 -23.13
CA SER A 8 -2.00 -11.68 -23.81
C SER A 8 -3.38 -11.64 -23.12
N GLN A 9 -3.41 -11.51 -21.79
CA GLN A 9 -4.66 -11.36 -21.04
C GLN A 9 -5.24 -9.94 -21.18
N LEU A 10 -4.38 -8.93 -21.28
CA LEU A 10 -4.80 -7.55 -21.56
C LEU A 10 -5.44 -7.39 -22.95
N ASP A 11 -4.99 -8.17 -23.95
CA ASP A 11 -5.58 -8.18 -25.29
C ASP A 11 -7.06 -8.64 -25.28
N LYS A 12 -7.44 -9.50 -24.32
CA LYS A 12 -8.85 -9.92 -24.10
C LYS A 12 -9.73 -8.84 -23.48
N LEU A 13 -9.15 -7.83 -22.81
CA LEU A 13 -9.87 -6.69 -22.24
C LEU A 13 -10.20 -5.65 -23.33
N ARG A 14 -10.76 -6.13 -24.46
CA ARG A 14 -11.15 -5.32 -25.63
C ARG A 14 -12.35 -4.43 -25.28
N PHE A 15 -12.07 -3.33 -24.58
CA PHE A 15 -13.05 -2.33 -24.13
C PHE A 15 -13.54 -1.38 -25.25
N VAL A 16 -13.12 -1.61 -26.49
CA VAL A 16 -13.21 -0.63 -27.60
C VAL A 16 -14.05 -1.15 -28.77
N ASP A 17 -15.14 -1.85 -28.48
CA ASP A 17 -16.18 -2.13 -29.51
C ASP A 17 -17.55 -1.60 -29.09
N SER A 18 -17.62 -0.41 -28.48
CA SER A 18 -18.86 0.35 -28.55
C SER A 18 -18.98 0.96 -29.94
N VAL A 19 -19.44 0.17 -30.91
CA VAL A 19 -19.81 0.69 -32.24
C VAL A 19 -21.20 1.33 -32.08
N GLY A 20 -21.23 2.58 -31.63
CA GLY A 20 -22.48 3.34 -31.47
C GLY A 20 -22.25 4.70 -30.83
N LEU A 21 -22.35 5.77 -31.64
CA LEU A 21 -22.72 7.16 -31.31
C LEU A 21 -22.05 7.90 -30.13
N ASP A 22 -21.06 7.33 -29.47
CA ASP A 22 -20.31 8.01 -28.41
C ASP A 22 -19.27 8.96 -29.03
N ASP A 23 -19.36 10.25 -28.73
CA ASP A 23 -18.42 11.25 -29.20
C ASP A 23 -16.99 10.90 -28.74
N PHE A 24 -15.99 11.20 -29.59
CA PHE A 24 -14.58 10.91 -29.29
C PHE A 24 -14.12 11.51 -27.93
N ALA A 25 -14.76 12.60 -27.51
CA ALA A 25 -14.51 13.27 -26.24
C ALA A 25 -14.83 12.38 -25.03
N ASP A 26 -15.97 11.69 -25.05
CA ASP A 26 -16.40 10.83 -23.94
C ASP A 26 -15.53 9.57 -23.86
N ARG A 27 -15.09 9.07 -25.03
CA ARG A 27 -14.13 7.95 -25.09
C ARG A 27 -12.78 8.25 -24.48
N CYS A 28 -12.26 9.44 -24.76
CA CYS A 28 -10.99 9.89 -24.21
C CYS A 28 -11.06 10.02 -22.69
N SER A 29 -12.17 10.57 -22.17
CA SER A 29 -12.37 10.80 -20.73
C SER A 29 -12.36 9.49 -19.91
N TYR A 30 -13.10 8.47 -20.35
CA TYR A 30 -13.12 7.19 -19.60
C TYR A 30 -11.79 6.43 -19.74
N MET A 31 -11.15 6.44 -20.92
CA MET A 31 -9.85 5.79 -21.12
C MET A 31 -8.75 6.45 -20.29
N LEU A 32 -8.72 7.79 -20.26
CA LEU A 32 -7.76 8.55 -19.47
C LEU A 32 -7.96 8.30 -17.97
N SER A 33 -9.21 8.34 -17.50
CA SER A 33 -9.53 8.10 -16.09
C SER A 33 -9.12 6.68 -15.66
N PHE A 34 -9.43 5.67 -16.47
CA PHE A 34 -9.01 4.30 -16.22
C PHE A 34 -7.48 4.16 -16.20
N ALA A 35 -6.79 4.73 -17.20
CA ALA A 35 -5.33 4.69 -17.27
C ALA A 35 -4.68 5.37 -16.05
N LEU A 36 -5.20 6.52 -15.60
CA LEU A 36 -4.71 7.22 -14.41
C LEU A 36 -4.89 6.39 -13.14
N LEU A 37 -6.03 5.72 -12.98
CA LEU A 37 -6.27 4.83 -11.84
C LEU A 37 -5.32 3.64 -11.85
N VAL A 38 -5.08 3.01 -13.01
CA VAL A 38 -4.12 1.90 -13.15
C VAL A 38 -2.70 2.34 -12.83
N ILE A 39 -2.28 3.50 -13.33
CA ILE A 39 -0.94 4.05 -13.03
C ILE A 39 -0.80 4.34 -11.53
N CYS A 40 -1.78 4.99 -10.92
CA CYS A 40 -1.76 5.27 -9.48
C CYS A 40 -1.68 3.98 -8.66
N PHE A 41 -2.50 2.98 -9.00
CA PHE A 41 -2.51 1.68 -8.35
C PHE A 41 -1.17 0.95 -8.46
N THR A 42 -0.55 0.94 -9.65
CA THR A 42 0.75 0.28 -9.84
C THR A 42 1.85 0.97 -9.04
N ILE A 43 1.86 2.30 -8.97
CA ILE A 43 2.82 3.07 -8.16
C ILE A 43 2.67 2.74 -6.66
N VAL A 44 1.44 2.76 -6.13
CA VAL A 44 1.16 2.44 -4.73
C VAL A 44 1.55 1.00 -4.39
N THR A 45 1.25 0.06 -5.29
CA THR A 45 1.57 -1.37 -5.10
C THR A 45 3.08 -1.60 -5.10
N LEU A 46 3.81 -1.01 -6.06
CA LEU A 46 5.27 -1.11 -6.11
C LEU A 46 5.91 -0.55 -4.84
N LYS A 47 5.42 0.60 -4.36
CA LYS A 47 5.89 1.20 -3.11
C LYS A 47 5.62 0.32 -1.88
N SER A 48 4.52 -0.45 -1.90
CA SER A 48 4.10 -1.27 -0.75
C SER A 48 4.76 -2.65 -0.71
N TYR A 49 5.14 -3.23 -1.86
CA TYR A 49 5.70 -4.59 -1.93
C TYR A 49 7.21 -4.65 -2.12
N VAL A 50 7.81 -3.66 -2.78
CA VAL A 50 9.25 -3.68 -3.14
C VAL A 50 10.09 -2.84 -2.19
N PHE A 51 9.51 -1.78 -1.61
CA PHE A 51 10.20 -0.89 -0.68
C PHE A 51 9.79 -1.18 0.76
N GLU A 52 10.65 -0.82 1.71
CA GLU A 52 10.30 -0.82 3.13
C GLU A 52 9.18 0.21 3.34
N PRO A 53 7.96 -0.20 3.75
CA PRO A 53 6.81 0.72 3.84
C PRO A 53 7.04 1.80 4.91
N MET A 54 7.94 1.54 5.88
CA MET A 54 8.51 2.55 6.75
C MET A 54 9.92 2.18 7.25
N SER A 55 10.67 3.20 7.66
CA SER A 55 11.98 3.08 8.32
C SER A 55 11.86 3.51 9.78
N CYS A 56 11.94 2.57 10.71
CA CYS A 56 11.91 2.85 12.14
C CYS A 56 13.33 3.12 12.67
N TYR A 57 13.49 4.20 13.43
CA TYR A 57 14.76 4.58 14.02
C TYR A 57 14.88 4.06 15.45
N VAL A 58 15.97 3.37 15.76
CA VAL A 58 16.26 2.85 17.10
C VAL A 58 17.62 3.42 17.55
N PRO A 59 17.70 4.01 18.76
CA PRO A 59 18.90 4.73 19.22
C PRO A 59 20.11 3.84 19.50
N THR A 60 19.93 2.52 19.62
CA THR A 60 21.00 1.56 19.88
C THR A 60 21.42 0.87 18.58
N THR A 61 22.67 1.08 18.15
CA THR A 61 23.24 0.40 16.99
C THR A 61 23.56 -1.05 17.35
N PHE A 62 22.62 -1.95 17.05
CA PHE A 62 22.87 -3.39 17.16
C PHE A 62 23.79 -3.83 16.02
N SER A 63 24.95 -4.40 16.34
CA SER A 63 25.92 -4.94 15.38
C SER A 63 25.43 -6.28 14.80
N GLY A 64 24.40 -6.23 13.96
CA GLY A 64 23.83 -7.38 13.27
C GLY A 64 23.30 -6.97 11.91
N SER A 65 23.85 -7.55 10.83
CA SER A 65 23.56 -7.16 9.44
C SER A 65 22.11 -7.30 9.01
N ASN A 66 21.27 -8.02 9.76
CA ASN A 66 19.87 -8.32 9.42
C ASN A 66 18.85 -7.72 10.41
N LEU A 67 19.25 -6.86 11.35
CA LEU A 67 18.32 -6.34 12.36
C LEU A 67 17.44 -5.19 11.84
N GLY A 68 17.96 -4.36 10.93
CA GLY A 68 17.22 -3.26 10.30
C GLY A 68 15.88 -3.69 9.68
N PRO A 69 15.86 -4.64 8.73
CA PRO A 69 14.61 -5.09 8.10
C PRO A 69 13.68 -5.80 9.09
N TYR A 70 14.23 -6.48 10.11
CA TYR A 70 13.42 -7.09 11.16
C TYR A 70 12.71 -6.04 12.02
N ILE A 71 13.40 -4.98 12.45
CA ILE A 71 12.81 -3.89 13.23
C ILE A 71 11.74 -3.17 12.41
N ASN A 72 12.00 -2.90 11.12
CA ASN A 72 11.03 -2.27 10.23
C ASN A 72 9.76 -3.12 10.10
N ALA A 73 9.89 -4.44 9.90
CA ALA A 73 8.75 -5.36 9.84
C ALA A 73 8.01 -5.48 11.19
N PHE A 74 8.74 -5.48 12.31
CA PHE A 74 8.14 -5.53 13.64
C PHE A 74 7.30 -4.28 13.92
N CYS A 75 7.85 -3.11 13.60
CA CYS A 75 7.20 -1.82 13.71
C CYS A 75 5.95 -1.78 12.81
N TRP A 76 6.03 -2.38 11.62
CA TRP A 76 4.93 -2.44 10.65
C TRP A 76 3.72 -3.18 11.19
N ILE A 77 3.93 -4.41 11.67
CA ILE A 77 2.87 -5.27 12.19
C ILE A 77 2.29 -4.69 13.49
N ASN A 78 3.18 -4.15 14.33
CA ASN A 78 2.75 -3.52 15.57
C ASN A 78 2.17 -2.13 15.38
N GLY A 79 2.10 -1.53 14.19
CA GLY A 79 1.55 -0.20 13.99
C GLY A 79 2.28 0.93 14.72
N THR A 80 1.85 2.17 14.49
CA THR A 80 2.47 3.36 15.09
C THR A 80 1.50 4.09 16.00
N THR A 81 2.07 4.72 17.03
CA THR A 81 1.31 5.52 17.98
C THR A 81 1.92 6.93 18.06
N PRO A 82 1.14 7.99 17.82
CA PRO A 82 1.67 9.35 17.88
C PRO A 82 1.94 9.74 19.33
N MET A 83 3.21 9.97 19.66
CA MET A 83 3.66 10.51 20.95
C MET A 83 4.39 11.84 20.74
N SER A 84 4.26 12.75 21.70
CA SER A 84 5.01 14.01 21.65
C SER A 84 6.41 13.78 22.23
N ALA A 85 7.44 14.20 21.50
CA ALA A 85 8.85 13.98 21.85
C ALA A 85 9.31 14.74 23.12
N ASP A 86 8.49 15.67 23.61
CA ASP A 86 8.78 16.54 24.77
C ASP A 86 7.93 16.19 26.00
N THR A 87 7.51 14.92 26.12
CA THR A 87 6.71 14.47 27.27
C THR A 87 7.59 13.81 28.32
N ASP A 88 7.64 14.40 29.51
CA ASP A 88 8.37 13.85 30.69
C ASP A 88 7.60 12.68 31.35
N ARG A 89 6.68 12.05 30.60
CA ARG A 89 5.71 11.05 31.08
C ARG A 89 6.01 9.64 30.56
N LEU A 90 7.25 9.42 30.10
CA LEU A 90 7.67 8.13 29.54
C LEU A 90 7.68 7.01 30.59
N ASP A 91 7.80 7.37 31.87
CA ASP A 91 7.78 6.41 32.99
C ASP A 91 6.35 6.03 33.45
N ASP A 92 5.30 6.74 32.99
CA ASP A 92 3.91 6.48 33.38
C ASP A 92 3.30 5.33 32.54
N GLN A 93 2.99 4.19 33.16
CA GLN A 93 2.32 3.08 32.46
C GLN A 93 0.90 3.44 31.97
N GLU A 94 0.18 4.28 32.73
CA GLU A 94 -1.18 4.73 32.36
C GLU A 94 -1.17 5.56 31.07
N TYR A 95 -0.10 6.32 30.84
CA TYR A 95 0.10 7.07 29.60
C TYR A 95 0.24 6.12 28.40
N TRP A 96 1.06 5.07 28.53
CA TRP A 96 1.24 4.07 27.46
C TRP A 96 -0.05 3.32 27.12
N ASN A 97 -0.86 2.98 28.12
CA ASN A 97 -2.16 2.34 27.87
C ASN A 97 -3.11 3.27 27.10
N SER A 98 -3.14 4.56 27.44
CA SER A 98 -3.97 5.56 26.73
C SER A 98 -3.54 5.80 25.28
N LEU A 99 -2.27 5.51 24.98
CA LEU A 99 -1.66 5.60 23.65
C LEU A 99 -1.99 4.36 22.82
N GLU A 100 -2.04 3.18 23.43
CA GLU A 100 -2.43 1.93 22.77
C GLU A 100 -3.86 2.00 22.21
N ASP A 101 -4.77 2.66 22.93
CA ASP A 101 -6.14 2.92 22.44
C ASP A 101 -6.18 3.81 21.18
N LYS A 102 -5.12 4.58 20.91
CA LYS A 102 -5.03 5.54 19.78
C LYS A 102 -4.17 5.03 18.62
N LYS A 103 -3.82 3.76 18.65
CA LYS A 103 -2.92 3.12 17.70
C LYS A 103 -3.47 3.12 16.27
N ILE A 104 -2.67 3.63 15.33
CA ILE A 104 -3.02 3.71 13.91
C ILE A 104 -2.40 2.48 13.22
N SER A 105 -3.09 1.33 13.26
CA SER A 105 -2.59 0.08 12.68
C SER A 105 -3.48 -0.53 11.60
N GLU A 106 -4.80 -0.32 11.64
CA GLU A 106 -5.72 -1.05 10.75
C GLU A 106 -5.77 -0.54 9.31
N PHE A 107 -5.52 0.75 9.07
CA PHE A 107 -5.83 1.36 7.77
C PHE A 107 -4.92 0.89 6.63
N PHE A 108 -3.61 0.77 6.89
CA PHE A 108 -2.67 0.44 5.82
C PHE A 108 -2.66 -1.06 5.50
N SER A 109 -2.79 -1.94 6.51
CA SER A 109 -2.86 -3.39 6.28
C SER A 109 -4.09 -3.77 5.47
N ARG A 110 -5.27 -3.20 5.78
CA ARG A 110 -6.51 -3.49 5.02
C ARG A 110 -6.44 -3.04 3.56
N LEU A 111 -5.72 -1.95 3.27
CA LEU A 111 -5.51 -1.48 1.90
C LEU A 111 -4.59 -2.43 1.12
N THR A 112 -3.52 -2.93 1.73
CA THR A 112 -2.61 -3.90 1.09
C THR A 112 -3.29 -5.26 0.88
N ASP A 113 -4.10 -5.72 1.84
CA ASP A 113 -4.90 -6.94 1.70
C ASP A 113 -5.94 -6.82 0.58
N SER A 114 -6.65 -5.69 0.49
CA SER A 114 -7.60 -5.43 -0.59
C SER A 114 -6.92 -5.36 -1.97
N VAL A 115 -5.74 -4.73 -2.05
CA VAL A 115 -4.90 -4.68 -3.26
C VAL A 115 -4.44 -6.07 -3.70
N SER A 116 -4.10 -6.95 -2.76
CA SER A 116 -3.73 -8.35 -3.06
C SER A 116 -4.90 -9.20 -3.55
N HIS A 117 -6.13 -8.87 -3.14
CA HIS A 117 -7.36 -9.56 -3.56
C HIS A 117 -7.93 -9.05 -4.88
N ILE A 118 -7.63 -7.82 -5.31
CA ILE A 118 -8.08 -7.26 -6.60
C ILE A 118 -7.67 -8.12 -7.83
N PRO A 119 -6.42 -8.64 -7.96
CA PRO A 119 -6.09 -9.53 -9.08
C PRO A 119 -6.83 -10.88 -9.02
N SER A 120 -7.33 -11.31 -7.84
CA SER A 120 -8.15 -12.53 -7.71
C SER A 120 -9.61 -12.31 -8.10
N LEU A 121 -10.14 -11.09 -7.91
CA LEU A 121 -11.51 -10.71 -8.28
C LEU A 121 -11.67 -10.38 -9.77
N PHE A 122 -10.60 -9.94 -10.44
CA PHE A 122 -10.59 -9.75 -11.90
C PHE A 122 -10.40 -11.06 -12.69
N CYS A 123 -10.23 -12.20 -12.00
CA CYS A 123 -9.97 -13.51 -12.61
C CYS A 123 -11.07 -14.56 -12.29
N SER A 124 -12.26 -14.13 -11.83
CA SER A 124 -13.48 -14.95 -11.74
C SER A 124 -14.60 -14.38 -12.60
#